data_AF-A0A2M8H0C9-F1
#
_entry.id   AF-A0A2M8H0C9-F1
#
_cell.length_a   1.000
_cell.length_b   1.000
_cell.length_c   1.000
_cell.angle_alpha   90.00
_cell.angle_beta   90.00
_cell.angle_gamma   90.00
#
_symmetry.space_group_name_H-M   'P 1'
#
loop_
_entity.id
_entity.type
_entity.pdbx_description
1 polymer ?
#
loop_
_entity_poly.entity_id
_entity_poly.type
_entity_poly.pdbx_seq_one_letter_code
_entity_poly.pdbx_strand_id
1 'polypeptide(L)' 'MICLAHDFLLDLKSTNGYVVDKIEGFTIDSSGQGFAVTDNDGVDDSSGETLFFKVDL' A
#
# COMPACT_ATOMS: atom_id res chain seq x y z
N MET A 1 -7.84 -17.04 10.91
CA MET A 1 -7.40 -17.34 9.53
C MET A 1 -5.96 -16.87 9.48
N ILE A 2 -4.99 -17.80 9.43
CA ILE A 2 -3.58 -17.41 9.41
C ILE A 2 -3.26 -17.12 7.95
N CYS A 3 -3.08 -15.85 7.60
CA CYS A 3 -2.61 -15.46 6.28
C CYS A 3 -1.08 -15.45 6.31
N LEU A 4 -0.42 -16.11 5.35
CA LEU A 4 1.04 -16.11 5.25
C LEU A 4 1.58 -14.84 4.58
N ALA A 5 0.71 -14.10 3.87
CA ALA A 5 1.04 -12.89 3.14
C ALA A 5 -0.20 -11.99 3.00
N HIS A 6 -0.01 -10.67 2.95
CA HIS A 6 -1.07 -9.71 2.61
C HIS A 6 -0.99 -9.34 1.13
N ASP A 7 -2.08 -9.48 0.39
CA ASP A 7 -2.18 -9.10 -1.03
C ASP A 7 -2.81 -7.71 -1.16
N PHE A 8 -2.01 -6.73 -1.59
CA PHE A 8 -2.40 -5.33 -1.73
C PHE A 8 -3.23 -5.04 -2.98
N LEU A 9 -3.48 -6.00 -3.88
CA LEU A 9 -4.10 -5.70 -5.17
C LEU A 9 -5.50 -5.09 -5.03
N LEU A 10 -6.25 -5.45 -3.99
CA LEU A 10 -7.55 -4.83 -3.69
C LEU A 10 -7.40 -3.44 -3.06
N ASP A 11 -6.41 -3.26 -2.18
CA ASP A 11 -6.11 -1.98 -1.54
C ASP A 11 -5.70 -0.91 -2.58
N LEU A 12 -4.81 -1.26 -3.52
CA LEU A 12 -4.33 -0.36 -4.57
C LEU A 12 -5.44 0.02 -5.58
N LYS A 13 -6.52 -0.77 -5.66
CA LYS A 13 -7.69 -0.46 -6.51
C LYS A 13 -8.77 0.34 -5.78
N SER A 14 -8.62 0.60 -4.49
CA SER A 14 -9.69 1.15 -3.65
C SER A 14 -10.10 2.58 -4.01
N THR A 15 -9.23 3.32 -4.71
CA THR A 15 -9.43 4.76 -4.95
C THR A 15 -10.31 5.08 -6.16
N ASN A 16 -10.85 4.10 -6.89
CA ASN A 16 -11.58 4.31 -8.17
C ASN A 16 -10.82 5.17 -9.20
N GLY A 17 -9.53 5.41 -8.97
CA GLY A 17 -8.64 6.18 -9.81
C GLY A 17 -7.61 5.28 -10.48
N TYR A 18 -6.44 5.85 -10.77
CA TYR A 18 -5.31 5.07 -11.23
C TYR A 18 -4.89 4.05 -10.16
N VAL A 19 -4.51 2.85 -10.59
CA VAL A 19 -3.96 1.84 -9.68
C VAL A 19 -2.47 2.14 -9.55
N VAL A 20 -2.08 2.64 -8.39
CA VAL A 20 -0.68 2.89 -8.04
C VAL A 20 0.19 1.64 -8.19
N ASP A 21 1.41 1.83 -8.69
CA ASP A 21 2.27 0.77 -9.23
C ASP A 21 2.78 -0.20 -8.16
N LYS A 22 3.28 0.31 -7.03
CA LYS A 22 4.00 -0.51 -6.04
C LYS A 22 3.96 0.04 -4.62
N ILE A 23 4.16 -0.86 -3.66
CA ILE A 23 4.51 -0.53 -2.28
C ILE A 23 6.00 -0.17 -2.23
N GLU A 24 6.31 0.95 -1.58
CA GLU A 24 7.68 1.50 -1.48
C GLU A 24 8.21 1.49 -0.05
N GLY A 25 7.31 1.44 0.94
CA GLY A 25 7.70 1.35 2.35
C GLY A 25 6.85 0.35 3.11
N PHE A 26 7.50 -0.36 4.03
CA PHE A 26 6.84 -1.24 4.99
C PHE A 26 7.54 -1.15 6.35
N THR A 27 6.76 -1.13 7.43
CA THR A 27 7.28 -1.15 8.79
C THR A 27 6.33 -1.91 9.73
N ILE A 28 6.85 -2.30 10.89
CA ILE A 28 6.08 -2.88 11.99
C ILE A 28 6.38 -2.05 13.23
N ASP A 29 5.33 -1.59 13.91
CA ASP A 29 5.49 -0.82 15.15
C ASP A 29 5.78 -1.71 16.38
N SER A 30 5.99 -1.09 17.54
CA SER A 30 6.28 -1.81 18.79
C SER A 30 5.13 -2.68 19.30
N SER A 31 3.91 -2.49 18.80
CA SER A 31 2.75 -3.33 19.12
C SER A 31 2.60 -4.53 18.18
N GLY A 32 3.43 -4.63 17.14
CA GLY A 32 3.35 -5.67 16.11
C GLY A 32 2.44 -5.31 14.95
N GLN A 33 1.95 -4.07 14.87
CA GLN A 33 1.09 -3.62 13.78
C GLN A 33 1.92 -3.29 12.53
N GLY A 34 1.56 -3.90 11.39
CA GLY A 34 2.16 -3.60 10.09
C GLY A 34 1.57 -2.35 9.44
N PHE A 35 2.41 -1.58 8.76
CA PHE A 35 2.02 -0.43 7.95
C PHE A 35 2.76 -0.46 6.61
N ALA A 36 2.07 -0.08 5.54
CA ALA A 36 2.65 0.01 4.20
C ALA A 36 2.32 1.35 3.54
N VAL A 37 3.18 1.80 2.63
CA VAL A 37 3.01 3.07 1.91
C VAL A 37 3.43 2.92 0.44
N THR A 38 2.72 3.60 -0.45
CA THR A 38 3.12 3.76 -1.86
C THR A 38 3.88 5.05 -2.04
N ASP A 39 4.91 5.05 -2.88
CA ASP A 39 5.52 6.27 -3.39
C ASP A 39 5.23 6.30 -4.88
N ASN A 40 4.37 7.23 -5.28
CA ASN A 40 4.03 7.40 -6.67
C ASN A 40 4.68 8.71 -7.09
N ASP A 41 5.78 8.63 -7.83
CA ASP A 41 6.66 9.76 -8.13
C ASP A 41 6.00 10.88 -8.97
N GLY A 42 4.76 10.68 -9.44
CA GLY A 42 4.03 11.67 -10.23
C GLY A 42 4.59 11.89 -11.63
N VAL A 43 5.15 10.82 -12.22
CA VAL A 43 5.68 10.79 -13.59
C VAL A 43 4.82 9.89 -14.47
N ASP A 44 4.94 10.02 -15.80
CA ASP A 44 4.31 9.14 -16.80
C ASP A 44 2.79 8.94 -16.61
N ASP A 45 2.01 10.02 -16.75
CA ASP A 45 0.54 10.03 -16.65
C ASP A 45 -0.03 9.60 -15.28
N SER A 46 0.81 9.61 -14.23
CA SER A 46 0.44 9.28 -12.86
C SER A 46 0.14 10.52 -12.01
N SER A 47 -0.86 10.46 -11.12
CA SER A 47 -1.27 11.60 -10.29
C SER A 47 -0.37 11.90 -9.08
N GLY A 48 0.61 11.04 -8.79
CA GLY A 48 1.59 11.26 -7.73
C GLY A 48 1.07 10.98 -6.32
N GLU A 49 0.00 10.21 -6.19
CA GLU A 49 -0.65 9.91 -4.92
C GLU A 49 0.13 8.92 -4.05
N THR A 50 0.22 9.24 -2.77
CA THR A 50 0.73 8.36 -1.72
C THR A 50 -0.44 7.76 -0.95
N LEU A 51 -0.56 6.44 -0.96
CA LEU A 51 -1.53 5.70 -0.16
C LEU A 51 -0.84 5.13 1.09
N PHE A 52 -1.51 5.20 2.24
CA PHE A 52 -1.03 4.68 3.51
C PHE A 52 -1.99 3.64 4.05
N PHE A 53 -1.46 2.44 4.33
CA PHE A 53 -2.26 1.28 4.70
C PHE A 53 -1.88 0.75 6.07
N LYS A 54 -2.91 0.33 6.80
CA LYS A 54 -2.77 -0.59 7.94
C LYS A 54 -2.83 -2.02 7.40
N VAL A 55 -1.89 -2.86 7.80
CA VAL A 55 -1.77 -4.25 7.32
C VAL A 55 -2.19 -5.21 8.43
N ASP A 56 -3.20 -6.03 8.17
CA ASP A 56 -3.59 -7.08 9.12
C ASP A 56 -2.69 -8.32 8.89
N LEU A 57 -1.71 -8.48 9.78
CA LEU A 57 -0.71 -9.56 9.78
C LEU A 57 -1.19 -10.82 10.52
#